data_AF-A0A0U3EE08-F1
#
_entry.id   AF-A0A0U3EE08-F1
#
_cell.length_a   1.000
_cell.length_b   1.000
_cell.length_c   1.000
_cell.angle_alpha   90.00
_cell.angle_beta   90.00
_cell.angle_gamma   90.00
#
_symmetry.space_group_name_H-M   'P 1'
#
loop_
_entity.id
_entity.type
_entity.pdbx_description
1 polymer ?
#
loop_
_entity_poly.entity_id
_entity_poly.type
_entity_poly.pdbx_seq_one_letter_code
_entity_poly.pdbx_strand_id
1 'polypeptide(L)'
;VQFLLIGESISDIDPVAEAPWEFVDSLFTMIEPSVDGALRMFPFLRHLPGYYGNVYRETMRSRDKVGKRFFHDLKDTYCPKLRRGIVDACIHRQQDDIAKTGSSLITDEH
;
A
#
# COMPACT_ATOMS: atom_id res chain seq x y z
N VAL A 1 4.00 12.88 -17.51
CA VAL A 1 3.09 11.72 -17.26
C VAL A 1 1.94 12.24 -16.40
N GLN A 2 0.75 12.40 -16.96
CA GLN A 2 -0.45 12.72 -16.19
C GLN A 2 -0.99 11.42 -15.60
N PHE A 3 -0.96 11.28 -14.28
CA PHE A 3 -1.59 10.16 -13.59
C PHE A 3 -3.07 10.51 -13.42
N LEU A 4 -3.94 9.83 -14.16
CA LEU A 4 -5.38 9.92 -13.96
C LEU A 4 -5.75 8.92 -12.87
N LEU A 5 -6.11 9.41 -11.69
CA LEU A 5 -6.72 8.61 -10.62
C LEU A 5 -8.15 8.26 -11.05
N ILE A 6 -8.29 7.31 -11.99
CA ILE A 6 -9.60 6.77 -12.35
C ILE A 6 -9.98 5.77 -11.26
N GLY A 7 -10.57 6.24 -10.17
CA GLY A 7 -11.27 5.36 -9.24
C GLY A 7 -12.64 5.03 -9.82
N GLU A 8 -12.97 3.76 -9.97
CA GLU A 8 -14.39 3.36 -10.06
C GLU A 8 -15.10 3.82 -8.78
N SER A 9 -16.33 4.32 -8.90
CA SER A 9 -17.12 4.73 -7.74
C SER A 9 -17.46 3.49 -6.92
N ILE A 10 -16.76 3.32 -5.80
CA ILE A 10 -17.09 2.29 -4.81
C ILE A 10 -18.42 2.69 -4.14
N SER A 11 -19.33 1.74 -3.97
CA SER A 11 -20.61 1.98 -3.30
C SER A 11 -20.37 2.35 -1.83
N ASP A 12 -21.13 3.31 -1.29
CA ASP A 12 -21.02 3.79 0.10
C ASP A 12 -21.22 2.69 1.18
N ILE A 13 -21.71 1.50 0.78
CA ILE A 13 -21.97 0.36 1.67
C ILE A 13 -20.84 -0.69 1.57
N ASP A 14 -19.86 -0.47 0.68
CA ASP A 14 -18.81 -1.44 0.46
C ASP A 14 -17.84 -1.46 1.67
N PRO A 15 -17.69 -2.58 2.40
CA PRO A 15 -16.68 -2.73 3.45
C PRO A 15 -15.24 -2.59 2.93
N VAL A 16 -15.05 -2.37 1.63
CA VAL A 16 -13.79 -2.00 0.98
C VAL A 16 -13.47 -0.50 1.13
N ALA A 17 -14.46 0.39 1.26
CA ALA A 17 -14.22 1.82 1.43
C ALA A 17 -13.57 2.16 2.79
N GLU A 18 -13.88 1.38 3.83
CA GLU A 18 -13.38 1.60 5.20
C GLU A 18 -11.90 1.22 5.37
N ALA A 19 -11.40 0.20 4.66
CA ALA A 19 -10.04 -0.31 4.88
C ALA A 19 -8.92 0.72 4.61
N PRO A 20 -8.98 1.56 3.54
CA PRO A 20 -8.09 2.71 3.38
C PRO A 20 -8.17 3.71 4.53
N TRP A 21 -9.37 4.03 5.02
CA TRP A 21 -9.55 4.99 6.10
C TRP A 21 -8.99 4.47 7.42
N GLU A 22 -9.24 3.20 7.76
CA GLU A 22 -8.62 2.52 8.91
C GLU A 22 -7.08 2.58 8.86
N PHE A 23 -6.49 2.43 7.66
CA PHE A 23 -5.06 2.55 7.48
C PHE A 23 -4.57 4.00 7.65
N VAL A 24 -5.28 4.97 7.07
CA VAL A 24 -4.97 6.39 7.20
C VAL A 24 -5.00 6.83 8.67
N ASP A 25 -6.01 6.42 9.43
CA ASP A 25 -6.13 6.73 10.85
C ASP A 25 -4.98 6.10 11.66
N SER A 26 -4.70 4.82 11.41
CA SER A 26 -3.57 4.11 12.06
C SER A 26 -2.23 4.76 11.70
N LEU A 27 -2.09 5.28 10.49
CA LEU A 27 -0.89 5.97 10.02
C LEU A 27 -0.76 7.33 10.70
N PHE A 28 -1.85 8.10 10.83
CA PHE A 28 -1.85 9.39 11.52
C PHE A 28 -1.37 9.26 12.96
N THR A 29 -1.88 8.27 13.70
CA THR A 29 -1.39 7.99 15.07
C THR A 29 0.08 7.59 15.08
N MET A 30 0.57 6.83 14.09
CA MET A 30 1.98 6.42 14.04
C MET A 30 2.92 7.59 13.74
N ILE A 31 2.51 8.56 12.92
CA ILE A 31 3.33 9.73 12.56
C ILE A 31 3.19 10.90 13.54
N GLU A 32 2.32 10.79 14.55
CA GLU A 32 2.27 11.78 15.62
C GLU A 32 3.67 11.95 16.22
N PRO A 33 4.14 13.19 16.47
CA PRO A 33 5.52 13.44 16.89
C PRO A 33 5.94 12.67 18.16
N SER A 34 5.00 12.47 19.09
CA SER A 34 5.20 11.71 20.33
C SER A 34 5.39 10.21 20.08
N VAL A 35 4.84 9.70 18.99
CA VAL A 35 4.90 8.30 18.56
C VAL A 35 6.09 8.06 17.65
N ASP A 36 6.19 8.82 16.56
CA ASP A 36 7.29 8.73 15.59
C ASP A 36 8.63 9.00 16.27
N GLY A 37 8.72 10.04 17.10
CA GLY A 37 9.94 10.36 17.85
C GLY A 37 10.39 9.22 18.75
N ALA A 38 9.48 8.63 19.52
CA ALA A 38 9.78 7.51 20.41
C ALA A 38 10.19 6.25 19.63
N LEU A 39 9.49 5.92 18.54
CA LEU A 39 9.78 4.77 17.67
C LEU A 39 11.07 4.92 16.87
N ARG A 40 11.55 6.15 16.63
CA ARG A 40 12.86 6.44 16.02
C ARG A 40 13.99 6.35 17.03
N MET A 41 13.81 6.93 18.22
CA MET A 41 14.81 6.88 19.29
C MET A 41 14.98 5.46 19.86
N PHE A 42 13.89 4.71 19.97
CA PHE A 42 13.87 3.38 20.58
C PHE A 42 13.15 2.37 19.67
N PRO A 43 13.81 1.85 18.62
CA PRO A 43 13.16 0.98 17.63
C PRO A 43 12.62 -0.33 18.22
N PHE A 44 13.21 -0.83 19.32
CA PHE A 44 12.76 -2.05 19.99
C PHE A 44 11.32 -1.93 20.55
N LEU A 45 10.82 -0.71 20.79
CA LEU A 45 9.44 -0.48 21.25
C LEU A 45 8.39 -1.05 20.29
N ARG A 46 8.72 -1.22 18.99
CA ARG A 46 7.86 -1.84 17.98
C ARG A 46 7.49 -3.28 18.32
N HIS A 47 8.37 -3.99 19.04
CA HIS A 47 8.22 -5.41 19.35
C HIS A 47 7.67 -5.67 20.75
N LEU A 48 7.62 -4.65 21.61
CA LEU A 48 7.13 -4.80 22.97
C LEU A 48 5.59 -4.78 23.03
N PRO A 49 4.99 -5.46 24.03
CA PRO A 49 3.61 -5.17 24.42
C PRO A 49 3.54 -3.75 25.02
N GLY A 50 2.53 -2.99 24.65
CA GLY A 50 2.35 -1.61 25.11
C GLY A 50 1.93 -0.67 23.98
N TYR A 51 1.75 0.61 24.32
CA TYR A 51 1.19 1.63 23.42
C TYR A 51 1.92 1.69 22.06
N TYR A 52 3.24 1.93 22.07
CA TYR A 52 4.03 2.07 20.84
C TYR A 52 4.04 0.82 19.96
N GLY A 53 4.19 -0.36 20.58
CA GLY A 53 4.15 -1.63 19.86
C GLY A 53 2.76 -1.93 19.31
N ASN A 54 1.69 -1.56 20.02
CA ASN A 54 0.31 -1.71 19.55
C ASN A 54 0.03 -0.79 18.36
N VAL A 55 0.40 0.50 18.45
CA VAL A 55 0.26 1.44 17.33
C VAL A 55 0.99 0.90 16.10
N TYR A 56 2.26 0.52 16.24
CA TYR A 56 3.04 -0.02 15.13
C TYR A 56 2.39 -1.28 14.51
N ARG A 57 1.97 -2.25 15.35
CA ARG A 57 1.34 -3.48 14.87
C ARG A 57 0.03 -3.22 14.15
N GLU A 58 -0.79 -2.31 14.66
CA GLU A 58 -2.08 -1.99 14.05
C GLU A 58 -1.88 -1.28 12.71
N THR A 59 -0.96 -0.32 12.63
CA THR A 59 -0.60 0.34 11.36
C THR A 59 -0.06 -0.64 10.33
N MET A 60 0.77 -1.60 10.73
CA MET A 60 1.27 -2.63 9.80
C MET A 60 0.15 -3.57 9.35
N ARG A 61 -0.76 -3.97 10.25
CA ARG A 61 -1.90 -4.81 9.92
C ARG A 61 -2.85 -4.14 8.93
N SER A 62 -3.18 -2.87 9.15
CA SER A 62 -4.05 -2.11 8.25
C SER A 62 -3.38 -1.84 6.91
N ARG A 63 -2.07 -1.55 6.89
CA ARG A 63 -1.26 -1.51 5.65
C ARG A 63 -1.36 -2.81 4.87
N ASP A 64 -1.17 -3.96 5.53
CA ASP A 64 -1.18 -5.26 4.87
C ASP A 64 -2.59 -5.61 4.36
N LYS A 65 -3.64 -5.19 5.06
CA LYS A 65 -5.06 -5.34 4.63
C LYS A 65 -5.33 -4.54 3.36
N VAL A 66 -4.90 -3.28 3.31
CA VAL A 66 -4.99 -2.41 2.11
C VAL A 66 -4.13 -3.00 1.00
N GLY A 67 -2.87 -3.33 1.28
CA GLY A 67 -1.92 -3.89 0.33
C GLY A 67 -2.46 -5.16 -0.33
N LYS A 68 -2.99 -6.08 0.48
CA LYS A 68 -3.60 -7.31 -0.05
C LYS A 68 -4.76 -7.01 -0.98
N ARG A 69 -5.73 -6.20 -0.58
CA ARG A 69 -6.91 -5.92 -1.42
C ARG A 69 -6.56 -5.12 -2.67
N PHE A 70 -5.86 -3.99 -2.53
CA PHE A 70 -5.59 -3.12 -3.66
C PHE A 70 -4.52 -3.67 -4.60
N PHE A 71 -3.51 -4.41 -4.12
CA PHE A 71 -2.50 -4.95 -5.03
C PHE A 71 -2.81 -6.38 -5.50
N HIS A 72 -3.28 -7.30 -4.66
CA HIS A 72 -3.58 -8.65 -5.13
C HIS A 72 -4.85 -8.68 -5.98
N ASP A 73 -5.95 -8.04 -5.55
CA ASP A 73 -7.21 -8.15 -6.29
C ASP A 73 -7.15 -7.39 -7.63
N LEU A 74 -6.45 -6.25 -7.68
CA LEU A 74 -6.22 -5.53 -8.95
C LEU A 74 -5.26 -6.29 -9.87
N LYS A 75 -4.26 -7.00 -9.32
CA LYS A 75 -3.37 -7.85 -10.12
C LYS A 75 -4.11 -9.06 -10.69
N ASP A 76 -4.97 -9.70 -9.91
CA ASP A 76 -5.71 -10.89 -10.35
C ASP A 76 -6.78 -10.55 -11.41
N THR A 77 -7.33 -9.34 -11.34
CA THR A 77 -8.27 -8.85 -12.36
C THR A 77 -7.60 -8.08 -13.49
N TYR A 78 -6.27 -8.01 -13.53
CA TYR A 78 -5.51 -7.20 -14.49
C TYR A 78 -5.92 -7.49 -15.94
N CYS A 79 -6.17 -6.42 -16.71
CA CYS A 79 -6.52 -6.50 -18.12
C CYS A 79 -5.62 -5.55 -18.93
N PRO A 80 -4.82 -6.05 -19.89
CA PRO A 80 -3.92 -5.22 -20.70
C PRO A 80 -4.63 -4.14 -21.54
N LYS A 81 -5.95 -4.28 -21.73
CA LYS A 81 -6.77 -3.36 -22.53
C LYS A 81 -7.39 -2.24 -21.71
N LEU A 82 -7.35 -2.34 -20.37
CA LEU A 82 -8.05 -1.42 -19.46
C LEU A 82 -7.11 -1.04 -18.31
N ARG A 83 -6.53 0.15 -18.36
CA ARG A 83 -5.73 0.71 -17.24
C ARG A 83 -6.67 1.36 -16.22
N ARG A 84 -6.86 0.70 -15.08
CA ARG A 84 -7.73 1.16 -13.98
C ARG A 84 -6.99 1.89 -12.86
N GLY A 85 -5.67 2.04 -12.95
CA GLY A 85 -4.93 2.81 -11.94
C GLY A 85 -3.42 2.60 -11.95
N ILE A 86 -2.79 3.02 -10.84
CA ILE A 86 -1.33 2.96 -10.69
C ILE A 86 -0.79 1.53 -10.69
N VAL A 87 -1.54 0.58 -10.13
CA VAL A 87 -1.18 -0.85 -10.11
C VAL A 87 -1.09 -1.41 -11.53
N ASP A 88 -2.11 -1.17 -12.37
CA ASP A 88 -2.10 -1.58 -13.78
C ASP A 88 -0.96 -0.91 -14.56
N ALA A 89 -0.66 0.36 -14.27
CA ALA A 89 0.46 1.06 -14.89
C ALA A 89 1.81 0.44 -14.53
N CYS A 90 2.01 0.06 -13.26
CA CYS A 90 3.20 -0.65 -12.80
C CYS A 90 3.32 -2.05 -13.43
N ILE A 91 2.23 -2.83 -13.48
CA ILE A 91 2.21 -4.16 -14.11
C ILE A 91 2.52 -4.05 -15.60
N HIS A 92 1.93 -3.10 -16.32
CA HIS A 92 2.22 -2.87 -17.74
C HIS A 92 3.69 -2.55 -17.96
N ARG A 93 4.27 -1.65 -17.15
CA ARG A 93 5.67 -1.29 -17.29
C ARG A 93 6.59 -2.48 -16.99
N GLN A 94 6.26 -3.28 -15.97
CA GLN A 94 6.98 -4.52 -15.68
C GLN A 94 6.91 -5.51 -16.86
N GLN A 95 5.75 -5.67 -17.50
CA GLN A 95 5.61 -6.55 -18.68
C GLN A 95 6.40 -6.02 -19.88
N ASP A 96 6.34 -4.72 -20.14
CA ASP A 96 7.10 -4.06 -21.21
C ASP A 96 8.62 -4.20 -20.99
N ASP A 97 9.07 -4.08 -19.75
CA ASP A 97 10.48 -4.20 -19.39
C ASP A 97 10.93 -5.66 -19.51
N ILE A 98 10.16 -6.64 -19.00
CA ILE A 98 10.42 -8.07 -19.19
C ILE A 98 10.53 -8.44 -20.68
N ALA A 99 9.63 -7.91 -21.52
CA ALA A 99 9.66 -8.17 -22.95
C ALA A 99 10.91 -7.60 -23.65
N LYS A 100 11.53 -6.56 -23.08
CA LYS A 100 12.72 -5.90 -23.64
C LYS A 100 14.04 -6.45 -23.10
N THR A 101 14.10 -6.81 -21.82
CA THR A 101 15.35 -7.20 -21.14
C THR A 101 15.41 -8.68 -20.75
N GLY A 102 14.29 -9.41 -20.79
CA GLY A 102 14.23 -10.82 -20.38
C GLY A 102 14.38 -11.05 -18.87
N SER A 103 14.45 -9.99 -18.06
CA SER A 103 14.59 -10.06 -16.60
C SER A 103 13.28 -9.70 -15.89
N SER A 104 12.86 -10.56 -14.95
CA SER A 104 11.59 -10.49 -14.22
C SER A 104 11.50 -9.35 -13.17
N LEU A 105 12.61 -8.73 -12.83
CA LEU A 105 12.72 -7.86 -11.65
C LEU A 105 13.02 -6.42 -12.07
N ILE A 106 12.11 -5.51 -11.71
CA ILE A 106 12.45 -4.09 -11.57
C ILE A 106 13.27 -3.99 -10.28
N THR A 107 14.57 -4.18 -10.37
CA THR A 107 15.51 -3.77 -9.32
C THR A 107 15.77 -2.28 -9.50
N ASP A 108 15.69 -1.51 -8.42
CA ASP A 108 16.24 -0.15 -8.35
C ASP A 108 17.75 -0.23 -8.56
N GLU A 109 18.18 -0.28 -9.83
CA GLU A 109 19.55 0.03 -10.22
C GLU A 109 19.49 1.37 -10.96
N HIS A 110 19.50 2.45 -10.18
CA HIS A 110 20.31 3.67 -10.34
C HIS A 110 19.97 4.71 -9.28
#